data_AF-A0A7K1YBL4-F1
#
_entry.id   AF-A0A7K1YBL4-F1
#
_cell.length_a   1.000
_cell.length_b   1.000
_cell.length_c   1.000
_cell.angle_alpha   90.00
_cell.angle_beta   90.00
_cell.angle_gamma   90.00
#
_symmetry.space_group_name_H-M   'P 1'
#
loop_
_entity.id
_entity.type
_entity.pdbx_description
1 polymer ?
#
loop_
_entity_poly.entity_id
_entity_poly.type
_entity_poly.pdbx_seq_one_letter_code
_entity_poly.pdbx_strand_id
1 'polypeptide(L)'
;MFDVETILTEAPPFLITIEINRDTTELDIIPHWYSGDDFCCFYIFQAGKELGTVICADINEWEWLTDPDLNWLAQLVGNEIDWHFV
;
A
#
# COMPACT_ATOMS: atom_id res chain seq x y z
N MET A 1 4.65 19.82 12.52
CA MET A 1 3.86 19.92 11.29
C MET A 1 4.77 19.43 10.19
N PHE A 2 4.62 18.18 9.76
CA PHE A 2 5.45 17.62 8.71
C PHE A 2 4.94 18.12 7.36
N ASP A 3 5.87 18.55 6.52
CA ASP A 3 5.57 19.14 5.23
C ASP A 3 5.21 18.03 4.24
N VAL A 4 4.06 18.15 3.57
CA VAL A 4 3.56 17.13 2.63
C VAL A 4 4.57 16.90 1.49
N GLU A 5 5.34 17.94 1.15
CA GLU A 5 6.42 17.86 0.16
C GLU A 5 7.57 16.93 0.60
N THR A 6 7.89 16.82 1.89
CA THR A 6 8.95 15.94 2.38
C THR A 6 8.55 14.46 2.26
N ILE A 7 7.29 14.13 2.59
CA ILE A 7 6.74 12.76 2.48
C ILE A 7 6.77 12.28 1.04
N LEU A 8 6.34 13.12 0.10
CA LEU A 8 6.33 12.78 -1.33
C LEU A 8 7.74 12.66 -1.93
N THR A 9 8.73 13.31 -1.32
CA THR A 9 10.13 13.27 -1.79
C THR A 9 10.86 12.02 -1.27
N GLU A 10 10.55 11.56 -0.06
CA GLU A 10 11.21 10.41 0.56
C GLU A 10 10.55 9.06 0.19
N ALA A 11 9.26 9.06 -0.10
CA ALA A 11 8.54 7.87 -0.56
C ALA A 11 7.53 8.25 -1.64
N PRO A 12 7.93 8.27 -2.92
CA PRO A 12 7.06 8.68 -4.01
C PRO A 12 5.92 7.67 -4.22
N PRO A 13 4.73 8.13 -4.63
CA PRO A 13 3.67 7.23 -5.07
C PRO A 13 4.12 6.36 -6.26
N PHE A 14 3.62 5.13 -6.31
CA PHE A 14 3.90 4.20 -7.40
C PHE A 14 2.64 3.42 -7.79
N LEU A 15 2.67 2.83 -8.98
CA LEU A 15 1.58 2.02 -9.52
C LEU A 15 1.91 0.54 -9.36
N ILE A 16 0.91 -0.23 -8.96
CA ILE A 16 0.93 -1.70 -9.08
C ILE A 16 -0.24 -2.15 -9.95
N THR A 17 -0.11 -3.34 -10.53
CA THR A 17 -1.20 -4.00 -11.25
C THR A 17 -1.48 -5.33 -10.59
N ILE A 18 -2.72 -5.54 -10.17
CA ILE A 18 -3.16 -6.82 -9.60
C ILE A 18 -4.10 -7.54 -10.58
N GLU A 19 -3.98 -8.87 -10.65
CA GLU A 19 -4.88 -9.71 -11.43
C GLU A 19 -5.86 -10.43 -10.50
N ILE A 20 -7.16 -10.17 -10.67
CA ILE A 20 -8.24 -10.86 -9.95
C ILE A 20 -9.18 -11.47 -10.99
N ASN A 21 -9.37 -12.79 -10.95
CA ASN A 21 -10.26 -13.51 -11.86
C ASN A 21 -10.00 -13.25 -13.36
N ARG A 22 -8.73 -13.01 -13.75
CA ARG A 22 -8.27 -12.65 -15.11
C ARG A 22 -8.58 -11.22 -15.55
N ASP A 23 -9.10 -10.40 -14.65
CA ASP A 23 -9.21 -8.96 -14.84
C ASP A 23 -8.04 -8.27 -14.15
N THR A 24 -7.34 -7.42 -14.90
CA THR A 24 -6.24 -6.60 -14.37
C THR A 24 -6.78 -5.28 -13.84
N THR A 25 -6.38 -4.93 -12.63
CA THR A 25 -6.71 -3.67 -11.99
C THR A 25 -5.43 -2.92 -11.62
N GLU A 26 -5.34 -1.67 -12.07
CA GLU A 26 -4.29 -0.74 -11.65
C GLU A 26 -4.67 -0.10 -10.31
N LEU A 27 -3.69 -0.03 -9.41
CA LEU A 27 -3.82 0.61 -8.11
C LEU A 27 -2.70 1.63 -7.94
N ASP A 28 -3.06 2.83 -7.48
CA ASP A 28 -2.08 3.82 -7.02
C ASP A 28 -1.76 3.57 -5.55
N ILE A 29 -0.48 3.47 -5.24
CA ILE A 29 0.04 3.20 -3.90
C ILE A 29 0.76 4.43 -3.39
N ILE A 30 0.33 4.93 -2.23
CA ILE A 30 0.96 6.05 -1.55
C ILE A 30 1.59 5.53 -0.25
N PRO A 31 2.92 5.33 -0.21
CA PRO A 31 3.61 4.97 1.02
C PRO A 31 3.63 6.15 2.01
N HIS A 32 3.48 5.84 3.29
CA HIS A 32 3.53 6.80 4.37
C HIS A 32 4.31 6.25 5.55
N TRP A 33 5.51 6.81 5.74
CA TRP A 33 6.40 6.49 6.86
C TRP A 33 6.11 7.38 8.04
N TYR A 34 5.88 6.78 9.21
CA TYR A 34 5.78 7.54 10.45
C TYR A 34 7.18 7.81 10.99
N SER A 35 7.53 9.09 11.17
CA SER A 35 8.82 9.47 11.74
C SER A 35 8.91 8.99 13.21
N GLY A 36 9.63 7.89 13.46
CA GLY A 36 9.96 7.42 14.80
C GLY A 36 9.71 5.93 15.06
N ASP A 37 8.83 5.31 14.29
CA ASP A 37 8.56 3.87 14.33
C ASP A 37 8.91 3.34 12.93
N ASP A 38 9.67 2.25 12.83
CA ASP A 38 10.07 1.59 11.57
C ASP A 38 8.84 0.96 10.85
N PHE A 39 7.80 1.76 10.66
CA PHE A 39 6.46 1.38 10.29
C PHE A 39 6.00 2.23 9.10
N CYS A 40 5.59 1.54 8.04
CA CYS A 40 5.07 2.13 6.82
C CYS A 40 3.62 1.70 6.60
N CYS A 41 2.75 2.67 6.36
CA CYS A 41 1.42 2.42 5.82
C CYS A 41 1.40 2.63 4.30
N PHE A 42 0.57 1.88 3.61
CA PHE A 42 0.35 2.03 2.17
C PHE A 42 -1.12 2.35 1.94
N TYR A 43 -1.40 3.58 1.51
CA TYR A 43 -2.74 3.97 1.10
C TYR A 43 -2.99 3.49 -0.33
N ILE A 44 -4.12 2.82 -0.53
CA ILE A 44 -4.47 2.16 -1.77
C ILE A 44 -5.58 2.94 -2.45
N PHE A 45 -5.35 3.36 -3.70
CA PHE A 45 -6.33 4.05 -4.52
C PHE A 45 -6.60 3.29 -5.82
N GLN A 46 -7.83 3.40 -6.32
CA GLN A 46 -8.22 2.91 -7.63
C GLN A 46 -8.98 4.01 -8.36
N ALA A 47 -8.50 4.43 -9.54
CA ALA A 47 -9.11 5.48 -10.35
C ALA A 47 -9.43 6.75 -9.53
N GLY A 48 -8.50 7.15 -8.65
CA GLY A 48 -8.61 8.35 -7.80
C GLY A 48 -9.54 8.20 -6.59
N LYS A 49 -10.03 7.00 -6.28
CA LYS A 49 -10.81 6.72 -5.05
C LYS A 49 -9.99 5.90 -4.07
N GLU A 50 -9.94 6.33 -2.82
CA GLU A 50 -9.33 5.56 -1.74
C GLU A 50 -10.13 4.28 -1.50
N LEU A 51 -9.44 3.13 -1.53
CA LEU A 51 -10.01 1.83 -1.18
C LEU A 51 -9.74 1.49 0.29
N GLY A 52 -8.59 1.91 0.83
CA GLY A 52 -8.22 1.68 2.21
C GLY A 52 -6.72 1.75 2.44
N THR A 53 -6.28 1.18 3.56
CA THR A 53 -4.87 1.19 3.98
C THR A 53 -4.40 -0.22 4.26
N VAL A 54 -3.24 -0.55 3.69
CA VAL A 54 -2.53 -1.82 3.90
C VAL A 54 -1.28 -1.56 4.72
N ILE A 55 -0.95 -2.49 5.62
CA ILE A 55 0.27 -2.45 6.43
C ILE A 55 1.02 -3.78 6.35
N CYS A 56 2.34 -3.72 6.50
CA CYS A 56 3.15 -4.90 6.76
C CYS A 56 3.12 -5.17 8.27
N ALA A 57 2.42 -6.21 8.69
CA ALA A 57 2.24 -6.56 10.11
C ALA A 57 3.41 -7.41 10.65
N ASP A 58 4.00 -8.27 9.81
CA ASP A 58 5.18 -9.08 10.10
C ASP A 58 5.91 -9.41 8.78
N ILE A 59 7.05 -10.10 8.85
CA ILE A 59 7.84 -10.53 7.68
C ILE A 59 6.96 -11.44 6.78
N ASN A 60 6.48 -10.86 5.67
CA ASN A 60 5.54 -11.41 4.68
C ASN A 60 4.05 -11.43 5.08
N GLU A 61 3.66 -10.82 6.20
CA GLU A 61 2.25 -10.72 6.59
C GLU A 61 1.72 -9.30 6.33
N TRP A 62 0.63 -9.23 5.57
CA TRP A 62 0.03 -7.97 5.15
C TRP A 62 -1.43 -7.90 5.59
N GLU A 63 -1.82 -6.78 6.20
CA GLU A 63 -3.16 -6.59 6.76
C GLU A 63 -3.86 -5.37 6.18
N TRP A 64 -5.18 -5.48 6.02
CA TRP A 64 -6.04 -4.35 5.64
C TRP A 64 -6.62 -3.70 6.90
N LEU A 65 -6.24 -2.46 7.20
CA LEU A 65 -6.59 -1.81 8.46
C LEU A 65 -8.09 -1.51 8.61
N THR A 66 -8.76 -1.20 7.50
CA THR A 66 -10.16 -0.73 7.53
C THR A 66 -11.18 -1.86 7.44
N ASP A 67 -10.78 -3.05 6.99
CA ASP A 67 -11.70 -4.16 6.71
C ASP A 67 -10.97 -5.52 6.74
N PRO A 68 -11.12 -6.32 7.82
CA PRO A 68 -10.50 -7.64 7.95
C PRO A 68 -10.91 -8.64 6.87
N ASP A 69 -12.10 -8.50 6.27
CA ASP A 69 -12.57 -9.41 5.22
C ASP A 69 -11.76 -9.24 3.92
N LEU A 70 -10.95 -8.17 3.82
CA LEU A 70 -10.05 -7.88 2.71
C LEU A 70 -8.60 -8.33 2.93
N ASN A 71 -8.29 -9.10 3.98
CA ASN A 71 -6.91 -9.56 4.23
C ASN A 71 -6.32 -10.39 3.07
N TRP A 72 -7.14 -11.14 2.34
CA TRP A 72 -6.67 -11.85 1.14
C TRP A 72 -6.19 -10.87 0.04
N LEU A 73 -6.83 -9.69 -0.05
CA LEU A 73 -6.46 -8.63 -0.97
C LEU A 73 -5.23 -7.88 -0.45
N ALA A 74 -5.13 -7.67 0.87
CA ALA A 74 -3.93 -7.10 1.49
C ALA A 74 -2.69 -7.93 1.17
N GLN A 75 -2.77 -9.27 1.24
CA GLN A 75 -1.66 -10.14 0.86
C GLN A 75 -1.29 -10.01 -0.61
N LEU A 76 -2.28 -9.94 -1.51
CA LEU A 76 -2.04 -9.78 -2.94
C LEU A 76 -1.32 -8.45 -3.24
N VAL A 77 -1.84 -7.35 -2.69
CA VAL A 77 -1.28 -6.01 -2.83
C VAL A 77 0.11 -5.91 -2.19
N GLY A 78 0.26 -6.44 -0.98
CA GLY A 78 1.52 -6.47 -0.25
C GLY A 78 2.65 -7.18 -0.98
N ASN A 79 2.34 -8.32 -1.61
CA ASN A 79 3.31 -9.00 -2.46
C ASN A 79 3.77 -8.10 -3.62
N GLU A 80 2.86 -7.44 -4.34
CA GLU A 80 3.25 -6.52 -5.43
C GLU A 80 4.10 -5.35 -4.92
N ILE A 81 3.81 -4.86 -3.70
CA ILE A 81 4.62 -3.84 -3.03
C ILE A 81 6.04 -4.38 -2.75
N ASP A 82 6.18 -5.57 -2.17
CA ASP A 82 7.49 -6.19 -1.91
C ASP A 82 8.32 -6.30 -3.19
N TRP A 83 7.71 -6.76 -4.30
CA TRP A 83 8.39 -6.87 -5.59
C TRP A 83 8.84 -5.52 -6.17
N HIS A 84 8.16 -4.42 -5.82
CA HIS A 84 8.55 -3.08 -6.25
C HIS A 84 9.83 -2.59 -5.56
N PHE A 85 10.12 -3.05 -4.35
CA PHE A 85 11.25 -2.61 -3.53
C PHE A 85 12.45 -3.58 -3.52
N VAL A 86 12.40 -4.68 -4.27
CA VAL A 86 13.51 -5.65 -4.48
C VAL A 86 14.34 -5.29 -5.71
#